data_AF-A0A1F7SXY2-F1
#
_entry.id   AF-A0A1F7SXY2-F1
#
_cell.length_a   1.000
_cell.length_b   1.000
_cell.length_c   1.000
_cell.angle_alpha   90.00
_cell.angle_beta   90.00
_cell.angle_gamma   90.00
#
_symmetry.space_group_name_H-M   'P 1'
#
loop_
_entity.id
_entity.type
_entity.pdbx_description
1 polymer ?
#
loop_
_entity_poly.entity_id
_entity_poly.type
_entity_poly.pdbx_seq_one_letter_code
_entity_poly.pdbx_strand_id
1 'polypeptide(L)'
;MEYYREAGPRLSFGSQPGEDDLRQLASKGVKTILNIRLPGEESALPFERDRELAESLGMAYVNIPVSREELTEAVLLEVHRTLSEAKEKGPVFMH
;
A
#
# COMPACT_ATOMS: atom_id res chain seq x y z
N MET A 1 -9.09 -10.57 -0.94
CA MET A 1 -8.31 -9.60 -1.73
C MET A 1 -8.40 -9.88 -3.22
N GLU A 2 -8.98 -8.95 -3.98
CA GLU A 2 -9.03 -9.03 -5.43
C GLU A 2 -7.67 -8.67 -6.07
N TYR A 3 -7.37 -9.28 -7.22
CA TYR A 3 -6.16 -9.03 -8.02
C TYR A 3 -4.81 -9.14 -7.28
N TYR A 4 -4.74 -9.88 -6.17
CA TYR A 4 -3.47 -10.12 -5.47
C TYR A 4 -2.45 -10.82 -6.38
N ARG A 5 -1.25 -10.23 -6.43
CA ARG A 5 -0.09 -10.72 -7.19
C ARG A 5 1.19 -10.45 -6.43
N GLU A 6 2.10 -11.41 -6.49
CA GLU A 6 3.47 -11.21 -6.02
C GLU A 6 4.32 -10.67 -7.16
N ALA A 7 4.99 -9.53 -6.93
CA ALA A 7 5.94 -8.92 -7.86
C ALA A 7 7.40 -9.26 -7.55
N GLY A 8 7.63 -10.00 -6.45
CA GLY A 8 8.97 -10.42 -6.00
C GLY A 8 8.99 -10.75 -4.51
N PRO A 9 10.16 -11.10 -3.95
CA PRO A 9 10.28 -11.66 -2.60
C PRO A 9 9.76 -10.77 -1.44
N ARG A 10 9.57 -9.47 -1.69
CA ARG A 10 9.12 -8.49 -0.68
C ARG A 10 8.09 -7.50 -1.22
N LEU A 11 7.48 -7.79 -2.37
CA LEU A 11 6.51 -6.89 -2.98
C LEU A 11 5.32 -7.69 -3.50
N SER A 12 4.14 -7.27 -3.07
CA SER A 12 2.86 -7.74 -3.57
C SER A 12 1.97 -6.55 -3.90
N PHE A 13 1.02 -6.75 -4.81
CA PHE A 13 0.06 -5.72 -5.21
C PHE A 13 -1.33 -6.33 -5.40
N GLY A 14 -2.36 -5.50 -5.30
CA GLY A 14 -3.75 -5.93 -5.49
C GLY A 14 -4.72 -4.74 -5.49
N SER A 15 -6.01 -5.03 -5.51
CA SER A 15 -7.03 -4.00 -5.26
C SER A 15 -6.94 -3.45 -3.84
N GLN A 16 -7.68 -2.37 -3.59
CA GLN A 16 -7.81 -1.82 -2.26
C GLN A 16 -8.26 -2.90 -1.25
N PRO A 17 -7.52 -3.09 -0.15
CA PRO A 17 -7.85 -4.10 0.85
C PRO A 17 -9.04 -3.66 1.70
N GLY A 18 -9.90 -4.62 2.07
CA GLY A 18 -10.84 -4.44 3.17
C GLY A 18 -10.20 -4.74 4.54
N GLU A 19 -11.00 -4.70 5.61
CA GLU A 19 -10.47 -4.95 6.98
C GLU A 19 -9.85 -6.35 7.12
N ASP A 20 -10.53 -7.39 6.62
CA ASP A 20 -10.05 -8.77 6.68
C ASP A 20 -8.77 -8.99 5.86
N ASP A 21 -8.66 -8.26 4.74
CA ASP A 21 -7.47 -8.29 3.89
C ASP A 21 -6.27 -7.67 4.61
N LEU A 22 -6.44 -6.55 5.32
CA LEU A 22 -5.39 -5.94 6.14
C LEU A 22 -4.92 -6.87 7.26
N ARG A 23 -5.85 -7.56 7.93
CA ARG A 23 -5.52 -8.58 8.95
C ARG A 23 -4.73 -9.74 8.35
N GLN A 24 -5.10 -10.17 7.15
CA GLN A 24 -4.38 -11.23 6.43
C GLN A 24 -2.98 -10.78 5.99
N LEU A 25 -2.82 -9.53 5.55
CA LEU A 25 -1.51 -8.97 5.19
C LEU A 25 -0.59 -8.91 6.41
N ALA A 26 -1.09 -8.43 7.55
CA ALA A 26 -0.34 -8.39 8.80
C ALA A 26 0.09 -9.81 9.24
N SER A 27 -0.79 -10.81 9.15
CA SER A 27 -0.45 -12.20 9.50
C SER A 27 0.56 -12.85 8.54
N LYS A 28 0.60 -12.41 7.28
CA LYS A 28 1.64 -12.76 6.29
C LYS A 28 2.97 -12.03 6.53
N GLY A 29 3.05 -11.17 7.54
CA GLY A 29 4.27 -10.46 7.91
C GLY A 29 4.55 -9.21 7.08
N VAL A 30 3.56 -8.70 6.33
CA VAL A 30 3.65 -7.40 5.66
C VAL A 30 3.96 -6.32 6.71
N LYS A 31 4.89 -5.43 6.36
CA LYS A 31 5.37 -4.35 7.24
C LYS A 31 4.91 -2.98 6.77
N THR A 32 4.58 -2.83 5.49
CA THR A 32 4.16 -1.56 4.92
C THR A 32 3.00 -1.75 3.96
N ILE A 33 1.96 -0.95 4.14
CA ILE A 33 0.90 -0.69 3.15
C ILE A 33 1.28 0.59 2.39
N LEU A 34 1.44 0.49 1.07
CA LEU A 34 1.69 1.62 0.19
C LEU A 34 0.44 1.88 -0.67
N ASN A 35 -0.33 2.90 -0.31
CA ASN A 35 -1.51 3.34 -1.04
C ASN A 35 -1.11 4.38 -2.09
N ILE A 36 -1.33 4.10 -3.38
CA ILE A 36 -1.04 5.05 -4.47
C ILE A 36 -2.28 5.84 -4.95
N ARG A 37 -3.44 5.63 -4.33
CA ARG A 37 -4.70 6.31 -4.68
C ARG A 37 -4.71 7.75 -4.16
N LEU A 38 -5.42 8.61 -4.88
CA LEU A 38 -5.70 9.98 -4.46
C LEU A 38 -6.64 9.98 -3.24
N PRO A 39 -6.41 10.86 -2.26
CA PRO A 39 -7.38 11.08 -1.18
C PRO A 39 -8.74 11.47 -1.75
N GLY A 40 -9.81 10.83 -1.28
CA GLY A 40 -11.18 11.08 -1.74
C GLY A 40 -11.63 10.22 -2.93
N GLU A 41 -10.78 9.36 -3.48
CA GLU A 41 -11.25 8.29 -4.37
C GLU A 41 -12.19 7.33 -3.62
N GLU A 42 -13.22 6.82 -4.32
CA GLU A 42 -14.14 5.83 -3.76
C GLU A 42 -13.39 4.57 -3.35
N SER A 43 -13.61 4.14 -2.11
CA SER A 43 -12.82 3.11 -1.45
C SER A 43 -13.65 2.16 -0.59
N ALA A 44 -13.20 0.91 -0.47
CA ALA A 44 -13.84 -0.07 0.40
C ALA A 44 -13.77 0.31 1.89
N LEU A 45 -12.71 1.03 2.27
CA LEU A 45 -12.56 1.68 3.57
C LEU A 45 -12.28 3.17 3.37
N PRO A 46 -12.87 4.07 4.16
CA PRO A 46 -12.43 5.45 4.23
C PRO A 46 -10.92 5.50 4.46
N PHE A 47 -10.24 6.44 3.81
CA PHE A 47 -8.78 6.50 3.79
C PHE A 47 -8.16 6.54 5.21
N GLU A 48 -8.79 7.28 6.11
CA GLU A 48 -8.43 7.43 7.52
C GLU A 48 -8.60 6.10 8.26
N ARG A 49 -9.67 5.37 7.96
CA ARG A 49 -9.96 4.08 8.58
C ARG A 49 -8.99 2.99 8.11
N ASP A 50 -8.64 2.99 6.83
CA ASP A 50 -7.63 2.12 6.23
C ASP A 50 -6.28 2.32 6.94
N ARG A 51 -5.85 3.59 7.04
CA ARG A 51 -4.63 3.98 7.76
C ARG A 51 -4.64 3.55 9.23
N GLU A 52 -5.68 3.92 9.98
CA GLU A 52 -5.79 3.60 11.42
C GLU A 52 -5.75 2.09 11.66
N LEU A 53 -6.45 1.32 10.82
CA LEU A 53 -6.47 -0.14 10.95
C LEU A 53 -5.11 -0.74 10.63
N ALA A 54 -4.46 -0.34 9.53
CA ALA A 54 -3.12 -0.81 9.17
C ALA A 54 -2.10 -0.53 10.29
N GLU A 55 -2.10 0.69 10.83
CA GLU A 55 -1.24 1.10 11.95
C GLU A 55 -1.54 0.29 13.23
N SER A 56 -2.82 0.05 13.55
CA SER A 56 -3.23 -0.77 14.71
C SER A 56 -2.80 -2.25 14.60
N LEU A 57 -2.62 -2.75 13.38
CA LEU A 57 -2.13 -4.11 13.09
C LEU A 57 -0.59 -4.19 13.08
N GLY A 58 0.10 -3.09 13.38
CA GLY A 58 1.56 -3.03 13.44
C GLY A 58 2.25 -2.88 12.07
N MET A 59 1.50 -2.45 11.06
CA MET A 59 2.04 -2.11 9.74
C MET A 59 2.26 -0.59 9.63
N ALA A 60 3.29 -0.16 8.92
CA ALA A 60 3.40 1.23 8.49
C ALA A 60 2.41 1.48 7.35
N TYR A 61 1.80 2.67 7.33
CA TYR A 61 0.95 3.12 6.23
C TYR A 61 1.60 4.31 5.55
N VAL A 62 1.76 4.22 4.23
CA VAL A 62 2.32 5.28 3.41
C VAL A 62 1.36 5.55 2.26
N ASN A 63 1.06 6.82 1.99
CA ASN A 63 0.32 7.21 0.82
C ASN A 63 1.16 8.12 -0.08
N ILE A 64 1.27 7.73 -1.35
CA ILE A 64 1.91 8.53 -2.41
C ILE A 64 0.87 8.65 -3.52
N PRO A 65 0.05 9.71 -3.52
CA PRO A 65 -1.01 9.86 -4.51
C PRO A 65 -0.46 9.90 -5.93
N VAL A 66 -0.95 9.04 -6.81
CA VAL A 66 -0.57 8.99 -8.23
C VAL A 66 -1.80 9.29 -9.09
N SER A 67 -1.86 10.49 -9.67
CA SER A 67 -2.81 10.77 -10.74
C SER A 67 -2.29 10.23 -12.07
N ARG A 68 -3.20 9.69 -12.90
CA ARG A 68 -2.89 9.30 -14.28
C ARG A 68 -2.54 10.50 -15.16
N GLU A 69 -3.09 11.67 -14.87
CA GLU A 69 -2.76 12.89 -15.61
C GLU A 69 -1.37 13.45 -15.24
N GLU A 70 -0.90 13.15 -14.02
CA GLU A 70 0.33 13.73 -13.44
C GLU A 70 1.43 12.68 -13.20
N LEU A 71 1.44 11.58 -13.96
CA LEU A 71 2.50 10.58 -13.88
C LEU A 71 3.81 11.13 -14.46
N THR A 72 4.55 11.86 -13.63
CA THR A 72 5.85 12.45 -13.96
C THR A 72 7.01 11.56 -13.50
N GLU A 73 8.21 11.81 -14.03
CA GLU A 73 9.44 11.14 -13.55
C GLU A 73 9.68 11.36 -12.05
N ALA A 74 9.32 12.53 -11.54
CA ALA A 74 9.46 12.85 -10.12
C ALA A 74 8.58 11.94 -9.24
N VAL A 75 7.31 11.75 -9.63
CA VAL A 75 6.38 10.84 -8.93
C VAL A 75 6.88 9.39 -9.00
N LEU A 76 7.38 8.95 -10.17
CA LEU A 76 7.92 7.61 -10.32
C LEU A 76 9.16 7.39 -9.43
N LEU A 77 10.06 8.36 -9.35
CA LEU A 77 11.24 8.33 -8.48
C LEU A 77 10.84 8.31 -7.00
N GLU A 78 9.82 9.06 -6.61
CA GLU A 78 9.30 9.07 -5.25
C GLU A 78 8.73 7.70 -4.86
N VAL A 79 7.88 7.11 -5.69
CA VAL A 79 7.34 5.75 -5.48
C VAL A 79 8.46 4.73 -5.41
N HIS A 80 9.44 4.79 -6.32
CA HIS A 80 10.58 3.87 -6.35
C HIS A 80 11.44 3.96 -5.07
N ARG A 81 11.76 5.18 -4.62
CA ARG A 81 12.52 5.41 -3.40
C ARG A 81 11.79 4.85 -2.20
N THR A 82 10.51 5.20 -2.04
CA THR A 82 9.71 4.77 -0.89
C THR A 82 9.51 3.26 -0.86
N LEU A 83 9.28 2.63 -2.01
CA LEU A 83 9.24 1.17 -2.12
C LEU A 83 10.57 0.53 -1.68
N SER A 84 11.70 1.11 -2.08
CA SER A 84 13.03 0.58 -1.74
C SER A 84 13.28 0.65 -0.23
N GLU A 85 13.02 1.81 0.39
CA GLU A 85 13.16 2.00 1.84
C GLU A 85 12.18 1.12 2.64
N ALA A 86 10.94 0.96 2.16
CA ALA A 86 9.96 0.09 2.80
C ALA A 86 10.38 -1.39 2.75
N LYS A 87 10.94 -1.83 1.61
CA LYS A 87 11.42 -3.22 1.43
C LYS A 87 12.60 -3.58 2.32
N GLU A 88 13.39 -2.62 2.78
CA GLU A 88 14.44 -2.85 3.78
C GLU A 88 13.83 -3.25 5.14
N LYS A 89 12.68 -2.68 5.49
CA LYS A 89 11.95 -2.94 6.74
C LYS A 89 11.13 -4.22 6.71
N GLY A 90 10.71 -4.67 5.53
CA GLY A 90 10.02 -5.96 5.35
C GLY A 90 9.18 -6.04 4.08
N PRO A 91 8.31 -7.05 3.95
CA PRO A 91 7.40 -7.17 2.81
C PRO A 91 6.44 -5.99 2.71
N VAL A 92 6.20 -5.53 1.47
CA VAL A 92 5.32 -4.40 1.16
C VAL A 92 4.13 -4.90 0.35
N PHE A 93 2.95 -4.37 0.68
CA PHE A 93 1.76 -4.48 -0.15
C PHE A 93 1.40 -3.11 -0.72
N MET A 94 1.25 -3.03 -2.03
CA MET A 94 0.93 -1.80 -2.76
C MET A 94 -0.47 -1.89 -3.38
N HIS A 95 -1.29 -0.85 -3.26
CA HIS A 95 -2.63 -0.80 -3.83
C HIS A 95 -3.02 0.61 -4.29
#